data_AF-S3XAT8-F1
#
_entry.id   AF-S3XAT8-F1
#
_cell.length_a   1.000
_cell.length_b   1.000
_cell.length_c   1.000
_cell.angle_alpha   90.00
_cell.angle_beta   90.00
_cell.angle_gamma   90.00
#
_symmetry.space_group_name_H-M   'P 1'
#
loop_
_entity.id
_entity.type
_entity.pdbx_description
1 polymer ?
#
loop_
_entity_poly.entity_id
_entity_poly.type
_entity_poly.pdbx_seq_one_letter_code
_entity_poly.pdbx_strand_id
1 'polypeptide(L)'
;MIPQEFFGVGWAELAFLLIAGVVLFGPEKLPVYARKAARVVAWARAFADNATNQLKAELGPEYQDLTAADLNPKTFVTKHLLAEVQADLDDVKTELNGVKSDLGLGVSAVSSAGAEVKSTLTSATKGSPALTAAELPWDDEAT
;
A
#
# COMPACT_ATOMS: atom_id res chain seq x y z
N MET A 1 -35.46 8.82 13.71
CA MET A 1 -34.62 9.64 12.81
C MET A 1 -33.44 10.13 13.64
N ILE A 2 -32.30 9.45 13.59
CA ILE A 2 -31.07 9.87 14.26
C ILE A 2 -30.13 10.34 13.15
N PRO A 3 -29.90 11.65 12.98
CA PRO A 3 -29.08 12.16 11.88
C PRO A 3 -27.66 12.60 12.33
N GLN A 4 -26.74 12.37 11.38
CA GLN A 4 -25.39 12.94 11.17
C GLN A 4 -24.25 12.47 12.07
N GLU A 5 -23.68 11.33 11.66
CA GLU A 5 -22.36 10.82 12.03
C GLU A 5 -21.25 11.82 11.64
N PHE A 6 -20.55 12.39 12.62
CA PHE A 6 -19.28 13.08 12.37
C PHE A 6 -18.19 12.11 12.83
N PHE A 7 -17.37 11.60 11.89
CA PHE A 7 -16.34 10.57 12.11
C PHE A 7 -16.83 9.12 12.35
N GLY A 8 -18.09 8.80 12.07
CA GLY A 8 -18.66 7.46 12.35
C GLY A 8 -18.87 7.19 13.85
N VAL A 9 -18.98 8.26 14.64
CA VAL A 9 -19.24 8.26 16.08
C VAL A 9 -20.45 9.16 16.31
N GLY A 10 -21.52 8.58 16.86
CA GLY A 10 -22.69 9.32 17.32
C GLY A 10 -22.45 10.05 18.65
N TRP A 11 -23.39 10.91 19.03
CA TRP A 11 -23.33 11.65 20.30
C TRP A 11 -23.28 10.73 21.53
N ALA A 12 -23.93 9.57 21.47
CA ALA A 12 -23.93 8.59 22.54
C ALA A 12 -22.55 7.92 22.70
N GLU A 13 -21.94 7.54 21.58
CA GLU A 13 -20.61 6.95 21.50
C GLU A 13 -19.52 7.94 21.96
N LEU A 14 -19.66 9.22 21.60
CA LEU A 14 -18.78 10.28 22.08
C LEU A 14 -18.86 10.42 23.62
N ALA A 15 -20.06 10.40 24.19
CA ALA A 15 -20.25 10.45 25.63
C ALA A 15 -19.64 9.22 26.32
N PHE A 16 -19.80 8.03 25.73
CA PHE A 16 -19.16 6.80 26.20
C PHE A 16 -17.63 6.90 26.21
N LEU A 17 -17.02 7.41 25.13
CA LEU A 17 -15.56 7.61 25.06
C LEU A 17 -15.05 8.63 26.08
N LEU A 18 -15.81 9.70 26.33
CA LEU A 18 -15.47 10.69 27.35
C LEU A 18 -15.43 10.03 28.73
N ILE A 19 -16.49 9.28 29.09
CA ILE A 19 -16.57 8.56 30.37
C ILE A 19 -15.44 7.53 30.47
N ALA A 20 -15.23 6.72 29.44
CA ALA A 20 -14.17 5.71 29.41
C ALA A 20 -12.78 6.35 29.59
N GLY A 21 -12.51 7.46 28.91
CA GLY A 21 -11.27 8.22 29.07
C GLY A 21 -11.11 8.77 30.49
N VAL A 22 -12.17 9.31 31.09
CA VAL A 22 -12.14 9.83 32.47
C VAL A 22 -11.87 8.70 33.46
N VAL A 23 -12.44 7.51 33.26
CA VAL A 23 -12.21 6.35 34.14
C VAL A 23 -10.79 5.83 34.00
N LEU A 24 -10.26 5.72 32.77
CA LEU A 24 -8.89 5.21 32.53
C LEU A 24 -7.81 6.16 33.03
N PHE A 25 -7.94 7.46 32.74
CA PHE A 25 -6.87 8.43 32.98
C PHE A 25 -7.13 9.34 34.19
N GLY A 26 -8.39 9.48 34.61
CA GLY A 26 -8.83 10.43 35.62
C GLY A 26 -9.28 11.78 35.03
N PRO A 27 -10.29 12.45 35.62
CA PRO A 27 -10.83 13.72 35.14
C PRO A 27 -9.80 14.86 35.17
N GLU A 28 -8.82 14.77 36.07
CA GLU A 28 -7.74 15.76 36.22
C GLU A 28 -6.64 15.63 35.16
N LYS A 29 -6.40 14.43 34.63
CA LYS A 29 -5.26 14.17 33.72
C LYS A 29 -5.62 14.39 32.26
N LEU A 30 -6.84 14.02 31.84
CA LEU A 30 -7.33 14.25 30.47
C LEU A 30 -7.14 15.69 29.97
N PRO A 31 -7.60 16.74 30.67
CA PRO A 31 -7.45 18.12 30.20
C PRO A 31 -5.97 18.53 30.13
N VAL A 32 -5.13 18.01 31.02
CA VAL A 32 -3.68 18.26 30.99
C VAL A 32 -3.06 17.64 29.75
N TYR A 33 -3.40 16.39 29.41
CA TYR A 33 -2.90 15.73 28.20
C TYR A 33 -3.42 16.35 26.92
N ALA A 34 -4.71 16.72 26.87
CA ALA A 34 -5.30 17.41 25.73
C ALA A 34 -4.57 18.74 25.44
N ARG A 35 -4.25 19.52 26.48
CA ARG A 35 -3.47 20.76 26.35
C ARG A 35 -2.06 20.50 25.81
N LYS A 36 -1.40 19.43 26.25
CA LYS A 36 -0.07 19.05 25.73
C LYS A 36 -0.14 18.68 24.25
N ALA A 37 -1.11 17.85 23.85
CA ALA A 37 -1.32 17.50 22.46
C ALA A 37 -1.61 18.75 21.60
N ALA A 38 -2.48 19.65 22.08
CA ALA A 38 -2.78 20.90 21.39
C ALA A 38 -1.52 21.76 21.15
N ARG A 39 -0.60 21.83 22.12
CA ARG A 39 0.68 22.54 21.93
C ARG A 39 1.56 21.88 20.88
N VAL A 40 1.62 20.54 20.85
CA VAL A 40 2.39 19.82 19.83
C VAL A 40 1.81 20.09 18.44
N VAL A 41 0.48 20.04 18.30
CA VAL A 41 -0.20 20.35 17.04
C VAL A 41 0.06 21.80 16.61
N ALA A 42 -0.03 22.75 17.53
CA ALA A 42 0.25 24.16 17.24
C ALA A 42 1.72 24.37 16.82
N TRP A 43 2.66 23.71 17.49
CA TRP A 43 4.08 23.75 17.14
C TRP A 43 4.34 23.11 15.77
N ALA A 44 3.76 21.96 15.49
CA ALA A 44 3.89 21.28 14.20
C ALA A 44 3.35 22.14 13.05
N ARG A 45 2.22 22.82 13.25
CA ARG A 45 1.66 23.76 12.28
C ARG A 45 2.60 24.95 12.04
N ALA A 46 3.09 25.58 13.09
CA ALA A 46 4.03 26.69 12.99
C ALA A 46 5.35 26.28 12.31
N PHE A 47 5.86 25.07 12.59
CA PHE A 47 7.05 24.52 11.96
C PHE A 47 6.84 24.30 10.45
N ALA A 48 5.70 23.71 10.06
CA ALA A 48 5.34 23.52 8.66
C ALA A 48 5.21 24.86 7.90
N ASP A 49 4.58 25.86 8.53
CA ASP A 49 4.44 27.20 7.96
C ASP A 49 5.81 27.88 7.77
N ASN A 50 6.71 27.77 8.76
CA ASN A 50 8.05 28.36 8.68
C ASN A 50 8.92 27.67 7.61
N ALA A 51 8.91 26.34 7.56
CA ALA A 51 9.62 25.58 6.52
C ALA A 51 9.10 25.96 5.12
N THR A 52 7.79 26.04 4.95
CA THR A 52 7.16 26.47 3.68
C THR A 52 7.60 27.88 3.30
N ASN A 53 7.66 28.81 4.25
CA ASN A 53 8.12 30.18 4.00
C ASN A 53 9.59 30.24 3.58
N GLN A 54 10.46 29.41 4.18
CA GLN A 54 11.88 29.32 3.80
C GLN A 54 12.04 28.76 2.38
N LEU A 55 11.30 27.71 2.03
CA LEU A 55 11.29 27.16 0.66
C LEU A 55 10.83 28.21 -0.36
N LYS A 56 9.77 28.97 -0.05
CA LYS A 56 9.29 30.07 -0.90
C LYS A 56 10.29 31.21 -1.06
N ALA A 57 11.04 31.52 -0.01
CA ALA A 57 12.02 32.61 -0.02
C ALA A 57 13.27 32.27 -0.86
N GLU A 58 13.72 31.02 -0.81
CA GLU A 58 14.96 30.57 -1.47
C GLU A 58 14.75 30.08 -2.91
N LEU A 59 13.57 29.56 -3.26
CA LEU A 59 13.33 28.89 -4.54
C LEU A 59 12.44 29.68 -5.53
N GLY A 60 11.94 30.85 -5.12
CA GLY A 60 11.24 31.78 -6.02
C GLY A 60 9.79 31.41 -6.37
N PRO A 61 9.17 32.14 -7.32
CA PRO A 61 7.73 32.13 -7.58
C PRO A 61 7.08 30.79 -7.92
N GLU A 62 7.88 29.81 -8.36
CA GLU A 62 7.45 28.46 -8.76
C GLU A 62 6.84 27.65 -7.59
N TYR A 63 7.05 28.05 -6.33
CA TYR A 63 6.53 27.39 -5.13
C TYR A 63 5.40 28.16 -4.42
N GLN A 64 4.87 29.22 -5.06
CA GLN A 64 3.84 30.07 -4.47
C GLN A 64 2.48 29.38 -4.31
N ASP A 65 2.20 28.34 -5.10
CA ASP A 65 0.93 27.60 -5.07
C ASP A 65 0.78 26.65 -3.87
N LEU A 66 1.84 26.48 -3.08
CA LEU A 66 1.80 25.73 -1.82
C LEU A 66 1.14 26.59 -0.72
N THR A 67 -0.19 26.68 -0.74
CA THR A 67 -0.96 27.31 0.33
C THR A 67 -1.08 26.35 1.51
N ALA A 68 -0.65 26.79 2.70
CA ALA A 68 -0.74 26.07 3.97
C ALA A 68 -2.18 25.60 4.36
N ALA A 69 -3.19 25.99 3.58
CA ALA A 69 -4.59 25.62 3.71
C ALA A 69 -4.99 24.36 2.92
N ASP A 70 -4.23 23.91 1.90
CA ASP A 70 -4.48 22.65 1.14
C ASP A 70 -3.66 21.45 1.69
N LEU A 71 -3.20 21.55 2.94
CA LEU A 71 -2.42 20.52 3.66
C LEU A 71 -3.27 19.32 4.13
N ASN A 72 -4.11 18.76 3.24
CA ASN A 72 -4.36 17.33 3.32
C ASN A 72 -3.13 16.65 2.69
N PRO A 73 -2.34 15.86 3.44
CA PRO A 73 -1.08 15.33 2.94
C PRO A 73 -1.26 14.48 1.68
N LYS A 74 -2.45 13.86 1.52
CA LYS A 74 -2.83 13.17 0.29
C LYS A 74 -2.99 14.11 -0.90
N THR A 75 -3.73 15.20 -0.79
CA THR A 75 -4.02 16.08 -1.94
C THR A 75 -2.80 16.89 -2.35
N PHE A 76 -1.96 17.29 -1.41
CA PHE A 76 -0.71 18.01 -1.68
C PHE A 76 0.31 17.14 -2.42
N VAL A 77 0.55 15.90 -1.95
CA VAL A 77 1.42 14.93 -2.65
C VAL A 77 0.81 14.54 -3.99
N THR A 78 -0.50 14.34 -4.07
CA THR A 78 -1.18 13.98 -5.32
C THR A 78 -1.19 15.11 -6.34
N LYS A 79 -1.27 16.38 -5.94
CA LYS A 79 -1.23 17.47 -6.93
C LYS A 79 0.19 17.83 -7.33
N HIS A 80 1.15 17.82 -6.41
CA HIS A 80 2.51 18.27 -6.73
C HIS A 80 3.45 17.13 -7.13
N LEU A 81 3.40 15.97 -6.46
CA LEU A 81 4.21 14.83 -6.89
C LEU A 81 3.53 14.04 -7.99
N LEU A 82 2.19 13.92 -8.00
CA LEU A 82 1.53 13.23 -9.11
C LEU A 82 1.52 14.12 -10.36
N ALA A 83 1.25 15.44 -10.34
CA ALA A 83 1.31 16.20 -11.62
C ALA A 83 2.71 16.22 -12.27
N GLU A 84 3.77 16.28 -11.48
CA GLU A 84 5.15 16.29 -12.00
C GLU A 84 5.64 14.88 -12.36
N VAL A 85 5.30 13.87 -11.56
CA VAL A 85 5.74 12.49 -11.77
C VAL A 85 4.72 11.69 -12.60
N GLN A 86 3.53 12.19 -12.92
CA GLN A 86 2.51 11.46 -13.72
C GLN A 86 2.93 11.33 -15.18
N ALA A 87 3.61 12.34 -15.74
CA ALA A 87 4.21 12.21 -17.06
C ALA A 87 5.24 11.07 -17.07
N ASP A 88 6.14 11.03 -16.09
CA ASP A 88 7.15 9.98 -15.95
C ASP A 88 6.53 8.60 -15.59
N LEU A 89 5.49 8.57 -14.76
CA LEU A 89 4.78 7.35 -14.35
C LEU A 89 3.99 6.75 -15.50
N ASP A 90 3.36 7.56 -16.36
CA ASP A 90 2.57 7.07 -17.48
C ASP A 90 3.46 6.44 -18.55
N ASP A 91 4.66 6.99 -18.79
CA ASP A 91 5.68 6.39 -19.64
C ASP A 91 6.17 5.05 -19.05
N VAL A 92 6.57 5.04 -17.78
CA VAL A 92 7.00 3.80 -17.09
C VAL A 92 5.90 2.75 -17.05
N LYS A 93 4.64 3.15 -16.85
CA LYS A 93 3.48 2.24 -16.83
C LYS A 93 3.16 1.69 -18.21
N THR A 94 3.40 2.46 -19.27
CA THR A 94 3.27 2.01 -20.66
C THR A 94 4.36 0.99 -21.00
N GLU A 95 5.62 1.27 -20.62
CA GLU A 95 6.73 0.33 -20.79
C GLU A 95 6.51 -0.97 -20.01
N LEU A 96 6.10 -0.89 -18.75
CA LEU A 96 5.83 -2.05 -17.91
C LEU A 96 4.67 -2.90 -18.45
N ASN A 97 3.62 -2.29 -19.01
CA ASN A 97 2.54 -3.03 -19.67
C ASN A 97 2.98 -3.68 -20.98
N GLY A 98 3.89 -3.06 -21.73
CA GLY A 98 4.55 -3.66 -22.88
C GLY A 98 5.35 -4.88 -22.48
N VAL A 99 6.26 -4.74 -21.51
CA VAL A 99 7.07 -5.85 -20.96
C VAL A 99 6.19 -6.97 -20.41
N LYS A 100 5.12 -6.65 -19.69
CA LYS A 100 4.16 -7.64 -19.17
C LYS A 100 3.43 -8.37 -20.30
N SER A 101 3.13 -7.70 -21.41
CA SER A 101 2.50 -8.32 -22.57
C SER A 101 3.48 -9.22 -23.30
N ASP A 102 4.73 -8.79 -23.50
CA ASP A 102 5.79 -9.60 -24.12
C ASP A 102 6.16 -10.82 -23.27
N LEU A 103 6.28 -10.65 -21.95
CA LEU A 103 6.43 -11.77 -21.01
C LEU A 103 5.17 -12.65 -20.99
N GLY A 104 3.98 -12.07 -21.07
CA GLY A 104 2.70 -12.79 -21.12
C GLY A 104 2.58 -13.67 -22.36
N LEU A 105 3.05 -13.19 -23.50
CA LEU A 105 3.10 -13.92 -24.77
C LEU A 105 4.19 -15.00 -24.72
N GLY A 106 5.39 -14.65 -24.22
CA GLY A 106 6.51 -15.59 -24.06
C GLY A 106 6.22 -16.71 -23.04
N VAL A 107 5.58 -16.37 -21.92
CA VAL A 107 5.20 -17.35 -20.87
C VAL A 107 4.07 -18.27 -21.35
N SER A 108 3.15 -17.76 -22.18
CA SER A 108 2.10 -18.58 -22.78
C SER A 108 2.68 -19.52 -23.84
N ALA A 109 3.62 -19.05 -24.65
CA ALA A 109 4.31 -19.84 -25.67
C ALA A 109 5.25 -20.89 -25.06
N VAL A 110 5.96 -20.57 -23.98
CA VAL A 110 6.80 -21.57 -23.27
C VAL A 110 5.94 -22.57 -22.50
N SER A 111 4.79 -22.14 -21.97
CA SER A 111 3.85 -23.05 -21.31
C SER A 111 3.18 -23.99 -22.32
N SER A 112 2.86 -23.51 -23.52
CA SER A 112 2.33 -24.37 -24.58
C SER A 112 3.42 -25.33 -25.06
N ALA A 113 4.61 -24.83 -25.43
CA ALA A 113 5.76 -25.64 -25.82
C ALA A 113 6.12 -26.69 -24.75
N GLY A 114 6.08 -26.33 -23.46
CA GLY A 114 6.30 -27.24 -22.35
C GLY A 114 5.22 -28.32 -22.23
N ALA A 115 3.96 -28.01 -22.55
CA ALA A 115 2.90 -29.00 -22.63
C ALA A 115 3.10 -29.98 -23.80
N GLU A 116 3.63 -29.52 -24.93
CA GLU A 116 3.93 -30.37 -26.10
C GLU A 116 5.14 -31.26 -25.83
N VAL A 117 6.20 -30.72 -25.24
CA VAL A 117 7.38 -31.50 -24.79
C VAL A 117 6.98 -32.54 -23.75
N LYS A 118 6.16 -32.18 -22.75
CA LYS A 118 5.63 -33.13 -21.76
C LYS A 118 4.79 -34.22 -22.40
N SER A 119 3.97 -33.89 -23.41
CA SER A 119 3.19 -34.87 -24.17
C SER A 119 4.06 -35.84 -24.98
N THR A 120 5.13 -35.34 -25.62
CA THR A 120 6.10 -36.18 -26.34
C THR A 120 6.92 -37.07 -25.40
N LEU A 121 7.30 -36.59 -24.20
CA LEU A 121 7.96 -37.41 -23.19
C LEU A 121 7.02 -38.49 -22.61
N THR A 122 5.78 -38.13 -22.30
CA THR A 122 4.76 -39.09 -21.85
C THR A 122 4.47 -40.15 -22.92
N SER A 123 4.54 -39.78 -24.19
CA SER A 123 4.35 -40.70 -25.32
C SER A 123 5.58 -41.59 -25.55
N ALA A 124 6.79 -41.08 -25.34
CA ALA A 124 8.03 -41.87 -25.38
C ALA A 124 8.11 -42.89 -24.24
N THR A 125 7.58 -42.58 -23.05
CA THR A 125 7.45 -43.54 -21.94
C THR A 125 6.40 -44.62 -22.20
N LYS A 126 5.46 -44.41 -23.13
CA LYS A 126 4.36 -45.36 -23.41
C LYS A 126 4.74 -46.46 -24.41
N GLY A 127 5.96 -46.43 -24.96
CA GLY A 127 6.43 -47.34 -25.99
C GLY A 127 7.74 -48.04 -25.64
N SER A 128 7.77 -48.88 -24.60
CA SER A 128 8.68 -50.04 -24.60
C SER A 128 8.05 -51.22 -23.85
N PRO A 129 8.18 -52.44 -24.39
CA PRO A 129 7.34 -53.57 -24.05
C PRO A 129 7.82 -54.29 -22.77
N ALA A 130 6.89 -55.03 -22.19
CA ALA A 130 6.99 -55.74 -20.92
C ALA A 130 8.24 -56.61 -20.74
N LEU A 131 8.84 -56.49 -19.55
CA LEU A 131 9.61 -57.51 -18.82
C LEU A 131 9.17 -57.39 -17.35
N THR A 132 8.05 -58.01 -16.99
CA THR A 132 8.00 -59.25 -16.21
C THR A 132 8.96 -59.31 -15.01
N ALA A 133 8.35 -59.54 -13.85
CA ALA A 133 8.87 -60.28 -12.69
C ALA A 133 9.84 -59.57 -11.72
N ALA A 134 9.39 -59.56 -10.46
CA ALA A 134 10.14 -59.86 -9.23
C ALA A 134 10.72 -58.70 -8.39
N GLU A 135 10.06 -58.53 -7.23
CA GLU A 135 10.60 -58.38 -5.85
C GLU A 135 11.37 -57.12 -5.38
N LEU A 136 10.69 -56.38 -4.47
CA LEU A 136 11.13 -55.73 -3.20
C LEU A 136 12.37 -54.78 -3.25
N PRO A 137 12.93 -54.20 -2.17
CA PRO A 137 12.46 -53.70 -0.85
C PRO A 137 13.03 -52.28 -0.48
N TRP A 138 12.25 -51.38 0.15
CA TRP A 138 12.70 -50.33 1.12
C TRP A 138 11.50 -49.41 1.42
N ASP A 139 10.83 -49.43 2.58
CA ASP A 139 11.18 -49.15 4.00
C ASP A 139 11.03 -47.64 4.37
N ASP A 140 10.11 -47.38 5.29
CA ASP A 140 9.44 -46.09 5.58
C ASP A 140 10.03 -45.39 6.84
N GLU A 141 11.17 -45.85 7.36
CA GLU A 141 11.84 -45.31 8.55
C GLU A 141 12.90 -44.23 8.25
N ALA A 142 12.59 -43.21 7.43
CA ALA A 142 13.46 -42.04 7.30
C ALA A 142 12.72 -40.73 7.66
N THR A 143 13.01 -40.25 8.87
CA THR A 143 12.72 -38.91 9.43
C THR A 143 13.08 -37.74 8.54
#